data_AF-A0A8S2LQ11-F1
#
_entry.id   AF-A0A8S2LQ11-F1
#
_cell.length_a   1.000
_cell.length_b   1.000
_cell.length_c   1.000
_cell.angle_alpha   90.00
_cell.angle_beta   90.00
_cell.angle_gamma   90.00
#
_symmetry.space_group_name_H-M   'P 1'
#
loop_
_entity.id
_entity.type
_entity.pdbx_description
1 polymer ?
#
loop_
_entity_poly.entity_id
_entity_poly.type
_entity_poly.pdbx_seq_one_letter_code
_entity_poly.pdbx_strand_id
1 'polypeptide(L)'
;MSDYISSKKLKFVYAAEDCTSVISKITYNTRSNNFTGFVPPLKGGLPQINTFSTESFAELQHWFSTVSMSHLLNAHMIQPATSTSDSCAPFLLSAYGTDNCFTAQDIVLRWVNIVNECTKNGAKLVGFATDCDSRYLRSIRLLMGFFSNMPKQQFHQHENAFHVDIPQDSVHICTKLWNRILSSTTTILIGDQAVTVDHLLQLIKSSSKASHNLVKSDVIPKDRQNYQSCEKISSEAAFNALSSVPNSRATQIYLQIIRNIRLAFISTETKYIDRIYYAWLNVFIVRFWYTWFTKTTKNELDSILNQRNYIKQNIRTSTKRQYFMAHPALFSIEINSHTLVYIALLVIQCQLPEECLNVSLFNSQSCEREFRLCRSMSGPFSSIVNFTVEQFIQRVKKLSSDADFLFPSHHKHSKIVHTGQNTSSDMPLKIEMIEASILQTYSDATRLMCEVNIYHRNDIPTLDELSRITRLQLQKLQIADYSIPSENETDLSSDSDDGIEDEEENTFEDESDDDDSIRDDEDLSNNVLNVSGMTYQGMRVFDSINPNLAKPYFVLNINGTKKYLHKQTAIWLLSNDKPTLPSDRLKRVMTNKQS
;
A
#
# COMPACT_ATOMS: atom_id res chain seq x y z
N MET A 1 -19.84 11.43 -5.75
CA MET A 1 -19.99 10.91 -4.37
C MET A 1 -21.44 10.97 -3.92
N SER A 2 -22.07 12.16 -3.92
CA SER A 2 -23.47 12.34 -3.46
C SER A 2 -24.48 11.44 -4.17
N ASP A 3 -24.48 11.39 -5.51
CA ASP A 3 -25.47 10.59 -6.26
C ASP A 3 -25.38 9.09 -5.99
N TYR A 4 -24.18 8.51 -5.81
CA TYR A 4 -24.03 7.06 -5.58
C TYR A 4 -24.43 6.66 -4.16
N ILE A 5 -23.94 7.38 -3.16
CA ILE A 5 -24.22 7.09 -1.75
C ILE A 5 -25.72 7.32 -1.46
N SER A 6 -26.28 8.42 -1.97
CA SER A 6 -27.70 8.75 -1.79
C SER A 6 -28.64 7.86 -2.62
N SER A 7 -28.28 7.47 -3.85
CA SER A 7 -29.13 6.59 -4.68
C SER A 7 -29.22 5.16 -4.16
N LYS A 8 -28.16 4.64 -3.53
CA LYS A 8 -28.08 3.26 -3.05
C LYS A 8 -28.52 3.09 -1.58
N LYS A 9 -28.88 4.17 -0.88
CA LYS A 9 -29.27 4.17 0.55
C LYS A 9 -28.28 3.40 1.43
N LEU A 10 -26.99 3.55 1.17
CA LEU A 10 -25.94 2.79 1.87
C LEU A 10 -25.75 3.33 3.28
N LYS A 11 -26.19 2.58 4.29
CA LYS A 11 -26.09 3.00 5.70
C LYS A 11 -24.69 2.81 6.28
N PHE A 12 -24.01 1.72 5.91
CA PHE A 12 -22.68 1.37 6.41
C PHE A 12 -21.75 1.00 5.25
N VAL A 13 -20.56 1.57 5.25
CA VAL A 13 -19.59 1.45 4.16
C VAL A 13 -18.17 1.26 4.70
N TYR A 14 -17.32 0.61 3.91
CA TYR A 14 -15.89 0.52 4.09
C TYR A 14 -15.19 1.27 2.95
N ALA A 15 -14.06 1.89 3.23
CA ALA A 15 -13.22 2.53 2.24
C ALA A 15 -11.89 1.78 2.08
N ALA A 16 -11.24 1.97 0.94
CA ALA A 16 -9.88 1.50 0.70
C ALA A 16 -9.07 2.55 -0.04
N GLU A 17 -7.77 2.60 0.21
CA GLU A 17 -6.81 3.44 -0.49
C GLU A 17 -5.59 2.62 -0.90
N ASP A 18 -5.18 2.78 -2.16
CA ASP A 18 -3.96 2.18 -2.68
C ASP A 18 -3.42 2.97 -3.88
N CYS A 19 -2.14 2.78 -4.19
CA CYS A 19 -1.43 3.41 -5.30
C CYS A 19 -0.98 2.40 -6.35
N THR A 20 -0.90 2.85 -7.60
CA THR A 20 -0.42 2.00 -8.69
C THR A 20 0.45 2.76 -9.67
N SER A 21 1.50 2.13 -10.18
CA SER A 21 2.40 2.76 -11.17
C SER A 21 1.67 3.06 -12.47
N VAL A 22 1.97 4.24 -13.04
CA VAL A 22 1.42 4.74 -14.30
C VAL A 22 2.54 5.18 -15.23
N ILE A 23 2.22 5.31 -16.52
CA ILE A 23 3.10 5.93 -17.49
C ILE A 23 3.15 7.43 -17.20
N SER A 24 4.30 7.93 -16.76
CA SER A 24 4.54 9.35 -16.55
C SER A 24 4.47 10.11 -17.88
N LYS A 25 3.32 10.73 -18.14
CA LYS A 25 3.05 11.45 -19.37
C LYS A 25 1.97 12.50 -19.14
N ILE A 26 2.24 13.71 -19.61
CA ILE A 26 1.27 14.79 -19.67
C ILE A 26 0.35 14.59 -20.88
N THR A 27 -0.95 14.76 -20.68
CA THR A 27 -1.98 14.66 -21.73
C THR A 27 -2.94 15.83 -21.64
N TYR A 28 -3.36 16.37 -22.78
CA TYR A 28 -4.35 17.43 -22.83
C TYR A 28 -5.74 16.84 -23.08
N ASN A 29 -6.72 17.21 -22.26
CA ASN A 29 -8.11 16.85 -22.44
C ASN A 29 -8.90 18.01 -23.05
N THR A 30 -9.26 17.87 -24.32
CA THR A 30 -10.00 18.89 -25.10
C THR A 30 -11.37 19.22 -24.52
N ARG A 31 -12.03 18.27 -23.84
CA ARG A 31 -13.39 18.46 -23.29
C ARG A 31 -13.37 19.30 -22.02
N SER A 32 -12.40 19.07 -21.12
CA SER A 32 -12.24 19.85 -19.89
C SER A 32 -11.31 21.05 -20.04
N ASN A 33 -10.58 21.17 -21.16
CA ASN A 33 -9.53 22.16 -21.37
C ASN A 33 -8.42 22.11 -20.30
N ASN A 34 -8.06 20.91 -19.86
CA ASN A 34 -7.09 20.72 -18.78
C ASN A 34 -5.95 19.78 -19.17
N PHE A 35 -4.82 19.96 -18.51
CA PHE A 35 -3.66 19.08 -18.59
C PHE A 35 -3.72 18.07 -17.44
N THR A 36 -3.56 16.79 -17.78
CA THR A 36 -3.53 15.67 -16.82
C THR A 36 -2.15 15.03 -16.84
N GLY A 37 -1.62 14.63 -15.69
CA GLY A 37 -0.33 13.93 -15.55
C GLY A 37 0.69 14.66 -14.68
N PHE A 38 0.45 15.92 -14.34
CA PHE A 38 1.13 16.62 -13.27
C PHE A 38 0.57 16.21 -11.91
N VAL A 39 1.40 16.24 -10.87
CA VAL A 39 0.95 16.04 -9.49
C VAL A 39 0.15 17.26 -9.04
N PRO A 40 -1.16 17.12 -8.72
CA PRO A 40 -1.96 18.23 -8.25
C PRO A 40 -1.55 18.63 -6.83
N PRO A 41 -1.52 19.93 -6.50
CA PRO A 41 -1.29 20.37 -5.13
C PRO A 41 -2.42 19.86 -4.22
N LEU A 42 -2.06 19.53 -2.97
CA LEU A 42 -3.01 19.08 -1.97
C LEU A 42 -3.51 20.25 -1.12
N LYS A 43 -4.82 20.31 -0.90
CA LYS A 43 -5.45 21.23 0.06
C LYS A 43 -6.29 20.42 1.03
N GLY A 44 -5.90 20.39 2.30
CA GLY A 44 -6.54 19.53 3.30
C GLY A 44 -6.41 18.04 2.94
N GLY A 45 -5.27 17.62 2.40
CA GLY A 45 -5.03 16.24 2.00
C GLY A 45 -5.69 15.78 0.69
N LEU A 46 -6.57 16.60 0.11
CA LEU A 46 -7.28 16.31 -1.13
C LEU A 46 -6.61 17.01 -2.33
N PRO A 47 -6.57 16.36 -3.51
CA PRO A 47 -6.05 16.99 -4.73
C PRO A 47 -6.95 18.16 -5.14
N GLN A 48 -6.34 19.28 -5.52
CA GLN A 48 -7.07 20.36 -6.17
C GLN A 48 -7.46 19.95 -7.59
N ILE A 49 -8.75 20.06 -7.89
CA ILE A 49 -9.31 19.72 -9.21
C ILE A 49 -9.10 20.91 -10.15
N ASN A 50 -8.82 20.63 -11.43
CA ASN A 50 -8.68 21.62 -12.49
C ASN A 50 -7.55 22.63 -12.27
N THR A 51 -6.52 22.27 -11.49
CA THR A 51 -5.35 23.13 -11.24
C THR A 51 -4.60 23.47 -12.53
N PHE A 52 -4.43 22.50 -13.42
CA PHE A 52 -3.63 22.67 -14.64
C PHE A 52 -4.52 23.01 -15.84
N SER A 53 -5.01 24.25 -15.86
CA SER A 53 -5.70 24.86 -17.01
C SER A 53 -5.04 26.20 -17.33
N THR A 54 -4.64 26.39 -18.58
CA THR A 54 -4.02 27.65 -19.00
C THR A 54 -4.29 27.94 -20.47
N GLU A 55 -4.33 29.24 -20.81
CA GLU A 55 -4.29 29.77 -22.17
C GLU A 55 -2.90 30.34 -22.54
N SER A 56 -1.93 30.26 -21.62
CA SER A 56 -0.55 30.73 -21.79
C SER A 56 0.40 29.56 -22.04
N PHE A 57 1.16 29.63 -23.14
CA PHE A 57 2.20 28.65 -23.42
C PHE A 57 3.38 28.74 -22.42
N ALA A 58 3.75 29.94 -21.97
CA ALA A 58 4.81 30.09 -20.95
C ALA A 58 4.41 29.47 -19.62
N GLU A 59 3.14 29.56 -19.23
CA GLU A 59 2.67 28.93 -17.99
C GLU A 59 2.76 27.40 -18.10
N LEU A 60 2.38 26.83 -19.25
CA LEU A 60 2.58 25.40 -19.50
C LEU A 60 4.07 25.02 -19.43
N GLN A 61 4.95 25.80 -20.07
CA GLN A 61 6.40 25.58 -20.03
C GLN A 61 6.96 25.66 -18.61
N HIS A 62 6.49 26.62 -17.82
CA HIS A 62 6.84 26.76 -16.42
C HIS A 62 6.47 25.48 -15.64
N TRP A 63 5.25 24.97 -15.79
CA TRP A 63 4.84 23.72 -15.13
C TRP A 63 5.71 22.51 -15.50
N PHE A 64 6.16 22.39 -16.76
CA PHE A 64 7.08 21.32 -17.17
C PHE A 64 8.45 21.37 -16.48
N SER A 65 8.84 22.56 -16.00
CA SER A 65 10.09 22.79 -15.26
C SER A 65 9.94 22.74 -13.74
N THR A 66 8.78 23.12 -13.19
CA THR A 66 8.60 23.30 -11.73
C THR A 66 7.68 22.29 -11.07
N VAL A 67 6.85 21.57 -11.84
CA VAL A 67 5.85 20.65 -11.28
C VAL A 67 6.23 19.20 -11.57
N SER A 68 6.25 18.38 -10.52
CA SER A 68 6.49 16.93 -10.63
C SER A 68 5.48 16.26 -11.55
N MET A 69 5.96 15.33 -12.36
CA MET A 69 5.11 14.41 -13.12
C MET A 69 4.67 13.26 -12.23
N SER A 70 3.43 12.82 -12.41
CA SER A 70 2.90 11.65 -11.71
C SER A 70 3.53 10.37 -12.26
N HIS A 71 4.10 9.55 -11.38
CA HIS A 71 4.55 8.19 -11.69
C HIS A 71 3.68 7.13 -11.00
N LEU A 72 2.85 7.56 -10.06
CA LEU A 72 1.83 6.75 -9.41
C LEU A 72 0.46 7.40 -9.62
N LEU A 73 -0.57 6.58 -9.48
CA LEU A 73 -1.96 6.98 -9.37
C LEU A 73 -2.49 6.47 -8.04
N ASN A 74 -2.95 7.37 -7.18
CA ASN A 74 -3.64 7.03 -5.94
C ASN A 74 -5.14 6.90 -6.22
N ALA A 75 -5.77 5.86 -5.67
CA ALA A 75 -7.20 5.63 -5.79
C ALA A 75 -7.86 5.39 -4.43
N HIS A 76 -9.07 5.91 -4.29
CA HIS A 76 -9.92 5.76 -3.12
C HIS A 76 -11.18 5.02 -3.53
N MET A 77 -11.43 3.85 -2.95
CA MET A 77 -12.62 3.03 -3.21
C MET A 77 -13.56 3.07 -2.01
N ILE A 78 -14.86 2.94 -2.25
CA ILE A 78 -15.87 2.76 -1.20
C ILE A 78 -16.76 1.57 -1.53
N GLN A 79 -17.10 0.76 -0.53
CA GLN A 79 -17.84 -0.47 -0.70
C GLN A 79 -18.84 -0.67 0.45
N PRO A 80 -20.08 -1.12 0.18
CA PRO A 80 -21.07 -1.40 1.23
C PRO A 80 -20.62 -2.52 2.19
N ALA A 81 -20.99 -2.41 3.47
CA ALA A 81 -20.76 -3.49 4.44
C ALA A 81 -21.55 -4.77 4.09
N THR A 82 -22.77 -4.59 3.55
CA THR A 82 -23.67 -5.67 3.17
C THR A 82 -23.36 -6.21 1.76
N SER A 83 -23.07 -7.50 1.66
CA SER A 83 -22.88 -8.23 0.39
C SER A 83 -24.19 -8.69 -0.26
N THR A 84 -25.35 -8.32 0.26
CA THR A 84 -26.65 -8.96 -0.01
C THR A 84 -27.32 -8.60 -1.34
N SER A 85 -26.62 -7.97 -2.29
CA SER A 85 -27.10 -7.93 -3.68
C SER A 85 -25.95 -7.82 -4.68
N ASP A 86 -26.13 -8.46 -5.84
CA ASP A 86 -25.27 -8.34 -7.03
C ASP A 86 -25.11 -6.88 -7.54
N SER A 87 -25.79 -5.92 -6.91
CA SER A 87 -25.82 -4.50 -7.27
C SER A 87 -24.87 -3.59 -6.48
N CYS A 88 -24.06 -4.15 -5.56
CA CYS A 88 -23.19 -3.41 -4.65
C CYS A 88 -21.70 -3.66 -4.91
N ALA A 89 -21.23 -3.27 -6.10
CA ALA A 89 -19.80 -3.27 -6.43
C ALA A 89 -19.05 -2.16 -5.67
N PRO A 90 -17.73 -2.32 -5.44
CA PRO A 90 -16.87 -1.21 -5.03
C PRO A 90 -17.01 -0.04 -6.00
N PHE A 91 -17.02 1.18 -5.47
CA PHE A 91 -17.18 2.42 -6.21
C PHE A 91 -15.92 3.26 -6.08
N LEU A 92 -15.41 3.76 -7.21
CA LEU A 92 -14.28 4.68 -7.20
C LEU A 92 -14.74 6.06 -6.71
N LEU A 93 -14.24 6.46 -5.56
CA LEU A 93 -14.51 7.75 -4.94
C LEU A 93 -13.68 8.88 -5.57
N SER A 94 -12.38 8.62 -5.71
CA SER A 94 -11.40 9.59 -6.21
C SER A 94 -10.22 8.83 -6.80
N ALA A 95 -9.62 9.40 -7.85
CA ALA A 95 -8.32 8.97 -8.33
C ALA A 95 -7.55 10.17 -8.89
N TYR A 96 -6.25 10.23 -8.59
CA TYR A 96 -5.38 11.31 -9.05
C TYR A 96 -3.93 10.85 -9.14
N GLY A 97 -3.16 11.52 -9.98
CA GLY A 97 -1.73 11.29 -10.11
C GLY A 97 -0.96 11.78 -8.89
N THR A 98 0.06 11.06 -8.47
CA THR A 98 0.91 11.41 -7.33
C THR A 98 2.36 11.04 -7.62
N ASP A 99 3.27 11.68 -6.91
CA ASP A 99 4.69 11.33 -6.82
C ASP A 99 5.03 10.66 -5.48
N ASN A 100 4.01 10.30 -4.69
CA ASN A 100 4.16 9.75 -3.34
C ASN A 100 4.75 10.75 -2.31
N CYS A 101 4.90 12.03 -2.61
CA CYS A 101 5.50 13.00 -1.67
C CYS A 101 4.53 13.52 -0.61
N PHE A 102 3.34 12.92 -0.46
CA PHE A 102 2.37 13.35 0.55
C PHE A 102 2.81 12.96 1.98
N THR A 103 2.47 13.81 2.94
CA THR A 103 2.81 13.59 4.34
C THR A 103 1.76 12.75 5.06
N ALA A 104 2.10 12.25 6.26
CA ALA A 104 1.12 11.59 7.13
C ALA A 104 -0.06 12.51 7.49
N GLN A 105 0.18 13.82 7.58
CA GLN A 105 -0.85 14.82 7.82
C GLN A 105 -1.82 14.94 6.64
N ASP A 106 -1.31 14.95 5.41
CA ASP A 106 -2.15 14.96 4.20
C ASP A 106 -3.08 13.75 4.16
N ILE A 107 -2.56 12.57 4.49
CA ILE A 107 -3.35 11.32 4.55
C ILE A 107 -4.46 11.44 5.61
N VAL A 108 -4.14 11.90 6.83
CA VAL A 108 -5.15 12.04 7.90
C VAL A 108 -6.25 13.04 7.50
N LEU A 109 -5.89 14.20 6.96
CA LEU A 109 -6.85 15.20 6.51
C LEU A 109 -7.73 14.68 5.37
N ARG A 110 -7.15 13.89 4.45
CA ARG A 110 -7.88 13.20 3.38
C ARG A 110 -8.92 12.24 3.94
N TRP A 111 -8.55 11.39 4.89
CA TRP A 111 -9.48 10.44 5.52
C TRP A 111 -10.60 11.15 6.27
N VAL A 112 -10.27 12.19 7.05
CA VAL A 112 -11.27 13.02 7.73
C VAL A 112 -12.26 13.62 6.73
N ASN A 113 -11.78 14.12 5.59
CA ASN A 113 -12.66 14.65 4.54
C ASN A 113 -13.56 13.58 3.93
N ILE A 114 -13.03 12.38 3.64
CA ILE A 114 -13.82 11.25 3.11
C ILE A 114 -14.91 10.86 4.10
N VAL A 115 -14.57 10.76 5.39
CA VAL A 115 -15.53 10.44 6.47
C VAL A 115 -16.63 11.48 6.56
N ASN A 116 -16.26 12.77 6.62
CA ASN A 116 -17.22 13.86 6.70
C ASN A 116 -18.15 13.87 5.48
N GLU A 117 -17.64 13.57 4.30
CA GLU A 117 -18.44 13.50 3.08
C GLU A 117 -19.37 12.27 3.07
N CYS A 118 -18.94 11.11 3.57
CA CYS A 118 -19.83 9.96 3.78
C CYS A 118 -20.98 10.32 4.74
N THR A 119 -20.67 10.92 5.89
CA THR A 119 -21.66 11.31 6.90
C THR A 119 -22.67 12.31 6.36
N LYS A 120 -22.22 13.33 5.62
CA LYS A 120 -23.12 14.31 4.95
C LYS A 120 -24.11 13.64 4.00
N ASN A 121 -23.71 12.54 3.36
CA ASN A 121 -24.55 11.79 2.42
C ASN A 121 -25.33 10.63 3.09
N GLY A 122 -25.38 10.58 4.43
CA GLY A 122 -26.17 9.62 5.19
C GLY A 122 -25.54 8.23 5.33
N ALA A 123 -24.26 8.08 5.02
CA ALA A 123 -23.51 6.84 5.18
C ALA A 123 -22.52 6.92 6.35
N LYS A 124 -22.48 5.89 7.19
CA LYS A 124 -21.46 5.73 8.23
C LYS A 124 -20.28 4.93 7.66
N LEU A 125 -19.10 5.55 7.60
CA LEU A 125 -17.86 4.83 7.31
C LEU A 125 -17.48 4.01 8.55
N VAL A 126 -17.41 2.68 8.39
CA VAL A 126 -17.09 1.74 9.47
C VAL A 126 -15.59 1.53 9.58
N GLY A 127 -14.93 1.36 8.43
CA GLY A 127 -13.48 1.25 8.40
C GLY A 127 -12.86 1.62 7.07
N PHE A 128 -11.53 1.75 7.09
CA PHE A 128 -10.72 2.22 5.98
C PHE A 128 -9.48 1.34 5.81
N ALA A 129 -9.32 0.63 4.69
CA ALA A 129 -8.17 -0.23 4.46
C ALA A 129 -7.06 0.48 3.66
N THR A 130 -5.80 0.23 4.01
CA THR A 130 -4.63 0.90 3.39
C THR A 130 -3.46 -0.06 3.24
N ASP A 131 -2.52 0.26 2.34
CA ASP A 131 -1.26 -0.50 2.21
C ASP A 131 -0.39 -0.39 3.49
N CYS A 132 0.50 -1.34 3.68
CA CYS A 132 1.46 -1.45 4.78
C CYS A 132 2.68 -0.50 4.64
N ASP A 133 2.47 0.68 4.06
CA ASP A 133 3.47 1.75 3.96
C ASP A 133 3.62 2.48 5.31
N SER A 134 4.85 2.93 5.61
CA SER A 134 5.16 3.58 6.88
C SER A 134 4.40 4.90 7.10
N ARG A 135 4.08 5.66 6.05
CA ARG A 135 3.29 6.90 6.13
C ARG A 135 1.84 6.60 6.47
N TYR A 136 1.23 5.61 5.82
CA TYR A 136 -0.12 5.16 6.16
C TYR A 136 -0.18 4.67 7.61
N LEU A 137 0.79 3.85 8.03
CA LEU A 137 0.89 3.40 9.41
C LEU A 137 1.02 4.57 10.41
N ARG A 138 1.83 5.58 10.08
CA ARG A 138 1.96 6.80 10.89
C ARG A 138 0.63 7.55 10.98
N SER A 139 -0.10 7.68 9.87
CA SER A 139 -1.42 8.31 9.84
C SER A 139 -2.46 7.56 10.68
N ILE A 140 -2.46 6.22 10.63
CA ILE A 140 -3.34 5.38 11.46
C ILE A 140 -3.08 5.64 12.93
N ARG A 141 -1.81 5.61 13.34
CA ARG A 141 -1.40 5.86 14.72
C ARG A 141 -1.84 7.25 15.20
N LEU A 142 -1.76 8.26 14.32
CA LEU A 142 -2.20 9.63 14.63
C LEU A 142 -3.72 9.72 14.79
N LEU A 143 -4.48 9.10 13.89
CA LEU A 143 -5.94 9.15 13.91
C LEU A 143 -6.54 8.37 15.08
N MET A 144 -6.04 7.17 15.35
CA MET A 144 -6.54 6.33 16.46
C MET A 144 -6.15 6.86 17.84
N GLY A 145 -5.34 7.93 17.93
CA GLY A 145 -4.68 8.35 19.17
C GLY A 145 -3.74 7.26 19.72
N PHE A 146 -3.38 6.31 18.88
CA PHE A 146 -2.63 5.13 19.24
C PHE A 146 -1.14 5.45 19.20
N PHE A 147 -0.61 5.85 20.36
CA PHE A 147 0.82 5.97 20.58
C PHE A 147 1.54 6.94 19.62
N SER A 148 0.86 8.03 19.24
CA SER A 148 1.45 9.19 18.58
C SER A 148 0.60 10.43 18.83
N ASN A 149 1.21 11.61 18.88
CA ASN A 149 0.50 12.88 19.03
C ASN A 149 1.17 13.96 18.16
N MET A 150 0.37 14.91 17.66
CA MET A 150 0.86 16.13 17.02
C MET A 150 0.58 17.29 17.98
N PRO A 151 1.59 17.95 18.55
CA PRO A 151 1.39 18.94 19.62
C PRO A 151 0.40 20.06 19.27
N LYS A 152 0.34 20.44 17.99
CA LYS A 152 -0.50 21.52 17.48
C LYS A 152 -1.85 21.05 16.90
N GLN A 153 -2.04 19.75 16.68
CA GLN A 153 -3.25 19.19 16.04
C GLN A 153 -3.62 17.84 16.65
N GLN A 154 -4.68 17.81 17.46
CA GLN A 154 -5.13 16.59 18.14
C GLN A 154 -6.13 15.84 17.25
N PHE A 155 -5.62 15.19 16.19
CA PHE A 155 -6.46 14.48 15.22
C PHE A 155 -7.35 13.40 15.84
N HIS A 156 -6.87 12.73 16.88
CA HIS A 156 -7.64 11.75 17.65
C HIS A 156 -8.87 12.33 18.36
N GLN A 157 -8.95 13.66 18.55
CA GLN A 157 -10.11 14.34 19.14
C GLN A 157 -11.13 14.80 18.11
N HIS A 158 -10.86 14.60 16.81
CA HIS A 158 -11.88 14.86 15.79
C HIS A 158 -13.10 13.97 16.07
N GLU A 159 -14.31 14.51 15.93
CA GLU A 159 -15.58 13.84 16.30
C GLU A 159 -15.69 12.41 15.74
N ASN A 160 -15.15 12.20 14.54
CA ASN A 160 -15.19 10.90 13.85
C ASN A 160 -13.91 10.04 13.99
N ALA A 161 -12.86 10.49 14.67
CA ALA A 161 -11.57 9.79 14.69
C ALA A 161 -11.60 8.42 15.39
N PHE A 162 -12.38 8.29 16.48
CA PHE A 162 -12.59 7.01 17.17
C PHE A 162 -13.61 6.10 16.48
N HIS A 163 -14.39 6.62 15.53
CA HIS A 163 -15.48 5.88 14.87
C HIS A 163 -15.05 5.18 13.58
N VAL A 164 -13.83 5.43 13.11
CA VAL A 164 -13.31 4.90 11.84
C VAL A 164 -12.13 4.00 12.14
N ASP A 165 -12.34 2.70 12.00
CA ASP A 165 -11.29 1.72 12.18
C ASP A 165 -10.43 1.59 10.92
N ILE A 166 -9.10 1.64 11.04
CA ILE A 166 -8.22 1.62 9.86
C ILE A 166 -7.34 0.37 9.87
N PRO A 167 -7.81 -0.77 9.32
CA PRO A 167 -6.97 -1.93 9.11
C PRO A 167 -5.93 -1.69 8.01
N GLN A 168 -4.84 -2.43 8.12
CA GLN A 168 -3.78 -2.51 7.11
C GLN A 168 -3.99 -3.75 6.25
N ASP A 169 -3.65 -3.67 4.97
CA ASP A 169 -3.88 -4.77 4.03
C ASP A 169 -3.09 -6.02 4.44
N SER A 170 -3.83 -7.06 4.80
CA SER A 170 -3.27 -8.31 5.30
C SER A 170 -2.47 -9.09 4.24
N VAL A 171 -2.76 -8.89 2.95
CA VAL A 171 -1.97 -9.46 1.84
C VAL A 171 -0.57 -8.85 1.88
N HIS A 172 -0.48 -7.53 2.05
CA HIS A 172 0.79 -6.80 2.13
C HIS A 172 1.57 -7.12 3.42
N ILE A 173 0.89 -7.35 4.54
CA ILE A 173 1.56 -7.84 5.76
C ILE A 173 2.20 -9.21 5.47
N CYS A 174 1.48 -10.14 4.82
CA CYS A 174 2.00 -11.46 4.50
C CYS A 174 3.21 -11.40 3.57
N THR A 175 3.15 -10.63 2.49
CA THR A 175 4.28 -10.48 1.54
C THR A 175 5.47 -9.79 2.19
N LYS A 176 5.26 -8.79 3.06
CA LYS A 176 6.33 -8.13 3.81
C LYS A 176 7.05 -9.10 4.75
N LEU A 177 6.30 -9.94 5.47
CA LEU A 177 6.89 -10.99 6.31
C LEU A 177 7.68 -12.00 5.48
N TRP A 178 7.15 -12.40 4.33
CA TRP A 178 7.82 -13.34 3.45
C TRP A 178 9.12 -12.77 2.87
N ASN A 179 9.07 -11.56 2.31
CA ASN A 179 10.23 -10.88 1.73
C ASN A 179 11.33 -10.65 2.77
N ARG A 180 10.97 -10.46 4.05
CA ARG A 180 11.94 -10.37 5.15
C ARG A 180 12.79 -11.63 5.30
N ILE A 181 12.26 -12.83 5.05
CA ILE A 181 13.04 -14.09 5.10
C ILE A 181 13.95 -14.21 3.87
N LEU A 182 13.50 -13.73 2.72
CA LEU A 182 14.24 -13.76 1.46
C LEU A 182 15.43 -12.80 1.42
N SER A 183 15.43 -11.76 2.26
CA SER A 183 16.46 -10.73 2.23
C SER A 183 17.85 -11.29 2.54
N SER A 184 18.85 -10.81 1.79
CA SER A 184 20.26 -11.08 2.05
C SER A 184 20.79 -10.31 3.26
N THR A 185 20.14 -9.21 3.63
CA THR A 185 20.56 -8.28 4.70
C THR A 185 19.96 -8.61 6.06
N THR A 186 19.09 -9.62 6.15
CA THR A 186 18.39 -9.98 7.38
C THR A 186 18.78 -11.39 7.83
N THR A 187 18.68 -11.62 9.14
CA THR A 187 18.86 -12.95 9.74
C THR A 187 17.90 -13.05 10.90
N ILE A 188 16.64 -13.37 10.62
CA ILE A 188 15.58 -13.34 11.62
C ILE A 188 15.84 -14.41 12.69
N LEU A 189 15.75 -14.03 13.97
CA LEU A 189 15.89 -14.92 15.12
C LEU A 189 14.60 -14.96 15.92
N ILE A 190 14.11 -16.16 16.25
CA ILE A 190 13.05 -16.37 17.23
C ILE A 190 13.67 -17.21 18.35
N GLY A 191 13.99 -16.54 19.46
CA GLY A 191 14.73 -17.15 20.57
C GLY A 191 16.12 -17.61 20.14
N ASP A 192 16.45 -18.87 20.39
CA ASP A 192 17.76 -19.44 20.07
C ASP A 192 17.86 -20.07 18.66
N GLN A 193 16.88 -19.81 17.80
CA GLN A 193 16.77 -20.41 16.48
C GLN A 193 16.61 -19.37 15.37
N ALA A 194 17.24 -19.65 14.22
CA ALA A 194 17.13 -18.83 13.01
C ALA A 194 15.92 -19.23 12.16
N VAL A 195 15.27 -18.22 11.57
CA VAL A 195 14.28 -18.39 10.51
C VAL A 195 15.01 -18.31 9.18
N THR A 196 14.92 -19.35 8.35
CA THR A 196 15.64 -19.40 7.07
C THR A 196 14.84 -20.10 5.98
N VAL A 197 15.01 -19.61 4.75
CA VAL A 197 14.53 -20.23 3.51
C VAL A 197 15.14 -21.62 3.30
N ASP A 198 16.33 -21.86 3.84
CA ASP A 198 17.05 -23.13 3.66
C ASP A 198 16.28 -24.33 4.23
N HIS A 199 15.50 -24.14 5.31
CA HIS A 199 14.64 -25.19 5.83
C HIS A 199 13.57 -25.62 4.81
N LEU A 200 13.00 -24.68 4.06
CA LEU A 200 12.04 -24.96 2.98
C LEU A 200 12.74 -25.63 1.78
N LEU A 201 13.96 -25.22 1.44
CA LEU A 201 14.75 -25.85 0.39
C LEU A 201 15.17 -27.27 0.76
N GLN A 202 15.50 -27.51 2.03
CA GLN A 202 15.79 -28.83 2.56
C GLN A 202 14.55 -29.72 2.49
N LEU A 203 13.38 -29.21 2.90
CA LEU A 203 12.12 -29.93 2.81
C LEU A 203 11.84 -30.41 1.37
N ILE A 204 12.02 -29.53 0.38
CA ILE A 204 11.85 -29.87 -1.04
C ILE A 204 12.83 -30.96 -1.50
N LYS A 205 14.03 -31.01 -0.93
CA LYS A 205 15.06 -32.02 -1.27
C LYS A 205 14.83 -33.35 -0.55
N SER A 206 14.37 -33.32 0.70
CA SER A 206 14.29 -34.49 1.58
C SER A 206 12.96 -35.21 1.52
N SER A 207 11.88 -34.54 1.11
CA SER A 207 10.52 -35.05 1.16
C SER A 207 9.85 -35.03 -0.21
N SER A 208 8.87 -35.91 -0.43
CA SER A 208 8.12 -35.96 -1.69
C SER A 208 7.24 -34.72 -1.86
N LYS A 209 7.20 -34.16 -3.07
CA LYS A 209 6.31 -33.02 -3.41
C LYS A 209 4.85 -33.26 -3.01
N ALA A 210 4.37 -34.50 -3.02
CA ALA A 210 3.00 -34.82 -2.62
C ALA A 210 2.69 -34.48 -1.15
N SER A 211 3.69 -34.45 -0.26
CA SER A 211 3.47 -34.19 1.17
C SER A 211 3.40 -32.71 1.53
N HIS A 212 4.00 -31.83 0.72
CA HIS A 212 4.12 -30.40 1.03
C HIS A 212 3.67 -29.47 -0.10
N ASN A 213 3.52 -29.97 -1.33
CA ASN A 213 3.07 -29.26 -2.53
C ASN A 213 3.91 -28.01 -2.92
N LEU A 214 5.18 -27.97 -2.51
CA LEU A 214 6.09 -26.86 -2.83
C LEU A 214 7.01 -27.21 -4.00
N VAL A 215 7.33 -26.22 -4.82
CA VAL A 215 8.45 -26.24 -5.77
C VAL A 215 9.44 -25.12 -5.48
N LYS A 216 10.65 -25.19 -6.06
CA LYS A 216 11.70 -24.17 -5.83
C LYS A 216 11.23 -22.75 -6.15
N SER A 217 10.43 -22.56 -7.20
CA SER A 217 9.91 -21.23 -7.56
C SER A 217 8.88 -20.67 -6.58
N ASP A 218 8.29 -21.52 -5.72
CA ASP A 218 7.42 -21.05 -4.63
C ASP A 218 8.25 -20.51 -3.45
N VAL A 219 9.47 -21.05 -3.25
CA VAL A 219 10.37 -20.71 -2.12
C VAL A 219 11.37 -19.62 -2.49
N ILE A 220 11.77 -19.53 -3.75
CA ILE A 220 12.61 -18.46 -4.29
C ILE A 220 11.83 -17.82 -5.43
N PRO A 221 10.85 -16.94 -5.11
CA PRO A 221 10.03 -16.31 -6.13
C PRO A 221 10.87 -15.31 -6.93
N LYS A 222 10.66 -15.28 -8.24
CA LYS A 222 11.18 -14.21 -9.10
C LYS A 222 10.48 -12.88 -8.84
N ASP A 223 9.18 -12.97 -8.57
CA ASP A 223 8.32 -11.82 -8.25
C ASP A 223 8.04 -11.80 -6.74
N ARG A 224 8.60 -10.81 -6.04
CA ARG A 224 8.42 -10.60 -4.60
C ARG A 224 7.00 -10.15 -4.22
N GLN A 225 6.18 -9.76 -5.20
CA GLN A 225 4.76 -9.44 -5.00
C GLN A 225 3.86 -10.67 -5.21
N ASN A 226 4.43 -11.84 -5.55
CA ASN A 226 3.67 -13.06 -5.74
C ASN A 226 3.12 -13.62 -4.41
N TYR A 227 1.93 -13.16 -4.05
CA TYR A 227 1.21 -13.63 -2.88
C TYR A 227 0.89 -15.14 -2.92
N GLN A 228 0.74 -15.75 -4.11
CA GLN A 228 0.46 -17.18 -4.22
C GLN A 228 1.62 -18.05 -3.68
N SER A 229 2.86 -17.60 -3.85
CA SER A 229 4.02 -18.26 -3.23
C SER A 229 3.92 -18.21 -1.71
N CYS A 230 3.61 -17.02 -1.15
CA CYS A 230 3.37 -16.83 0.27
C CYS A 230 2.24 -17.75 0.80
N GLU A 231 1.19 -17.94 -0.01
CA GLU A 231 0.06 -18.81 0.30
C GLU A 231 0.46 -20.28 0.46
N LYS A 232 1.30 -20.78 -0.46
CA LYS A 232 1.72 -22.18 -0.48
C LYS A 232 2.69 -22.51 0.65
N ILE A 233 3.69 -21.66 0.88
CA ILE A 233 4.70 -21.91 1.93
C ILE A 233 4.08 -21.90 3.33
N SER A 234 3.03 -21.11 3.54
CA SER A 234 2.31 -21.04 4.82
C SER A 234 1.14 -22.03 4.89
N SER A 235 1.03 -22.97 3.95
CA SER A 235 -0.04 -23.96 3.94
C SER A 235 0.10 -24.96 5.07
N GLU A 236 -1.00 -25.62 5.43
CA GLU A 236 -0.98 -26.68 6.44
C GLU A 236 -0.05 -27.83 6.08
N ALA A 237 -0.07 -28.25 4.81
CA ALA A 237 0.78 -29.31 4.31
C ALA A 237 2.28 -28.96 4.46
N ALA A 238 2.67 -27.75 4.03
CA ALA A 238 4.06 -27.28 4.18
C ALA A 238 4.47 -27.15 5.66
N PHE A 239 3.60 -26.57 6.50
CA PHE A 239 3.84 -26.41 7.94
C PHE A 239 4.04 -27.76 8.64
N ASN A 240 3.12 -28.72 8.42
CA ASN A 240 3.21 -30.04 9.04
C ASN A 240 4.47 -30.78 8.56
N ALA A 241 4.78 -30.71 7.26
CA ALA A 241 5.93 -31.39 6.68
C ALA A 241 7.27 -30.83 7.17
N LEU A 242 7.36 -29.52 7.49
CA LEU A 242 8.55 -28.91 8.08
C LEU A 242 8.96 -29.54 9.42
N SER A 243 8.04 -30.18 10.15
CA SER A 243 8.36 -30.92 11.38
C SER A 243 9.41 -32.02 11.18
N SER A 244 9.57 -32.51 9.95
CA SER A 244 10.61 -33.49 9.60
C SER A 244 12.00 -32.88 9.38
N VAL A 245 12.09 -31.56 9.24
CA VAL A 245 13.36 -30.84 9.01
C VAL A 245 13.97 -30.45 10.37
N PRO A 246 15.20 -30.89 10.68
CA PRO A 246 15.88 -30.54 11.93
C PRO A 246 16.01 -29.02 12.12
N ASN A 247 15.89 -28.54 13.36
CA ASN A 247 16.07 -27.13 13.74
C ASN A 247 15.15 -26.12 13.01
N SER A 248 14.04 -26.59 12.43
CA SER A 248 13.13 -25.73 11.66
C SER A 248 12.04 -25.07 12.51
N ARG A 249 12.01 -25.23 13.83
CA ARG A 249 10.86 -24.83 14.67
C ARG A 249 10.59 -23.34 14.64
N ALA A 250 11.61 -22.49 14.73
CA ALA A 250 11.44 -21.05 14.53
C ALA A 250 10.87 -20.71 13.15
N THR A 251 11.29 -21.41 12.10
CA THR A 251 10.73 -21.21 10.75
C THR A 251 9.27 -21.64 10.66
N GLN A 252 8.90 -22.74 11.33
CA GLN A 252 7.50 -23.14 11.44
C GLN A 252 6.65 -22.09 12.14
N ILE A 253 7.11 -21.55 13.29
CA ILE A 253 6.40 -20.49 14.02
C ILE A 253 6.26 -19.25 13.14
N TYR A 254 7.32 -18.84 12.42
CA TYR A 254 7.25 -17.68 11.54
C TYR A 254 6.24 -17.86 10.39
N LEU A 255 6.22 -19.04 9.76
CA LEU A 255 5.22 -19.38 8.74
C LEU A 255 3.81 -19.53 9.32
N GLN A 256 3.69 -19.94 10.59
CA GLN A 256 2.44 -19.97 11.33
C GLN A 256 1.88 -18.56 11.53
N ILE A 257 2.73 -17.54 11.78
CA ILE A 257 2.29 -16.14 11.84
C ILE A 257 1.61 -15.75 10.52
N ILE A 258 2.26 -16.02 9.38
CA ILE A 258 1.72 -15.75 8.04
C ILE A 258 0.40 -16.50 7.81
N ARG A 259 0.35 -17.79 8.15
CA ARG A 259 -0.87 -18.62 8.03
C ARG A 259 -2.02 -18.06 8.86
N ASN A 260 -1.75 -17.65 10.09
CA ASN A 260 -2.75 -17.11 11.00
C ASN A 260 -3.30 -15.77 10.49
N ILE A 261 -2.47 -14.88 9.92
CA ILE A 261 -2.93 -13.63 9.28
C ILE A 261 -3.92 -13.97 8.16
N ARG A 262 -3.57 -14.95 7.32
CA ARG A 262 -4.45 -15.44 6.25
C ARG A 262 -5.78 -15.94 6.77
N LEU A 263 -5.77 -16.81 7.78
CA LEU A 263 -6.99 -17.37 8.34
C LEU A 263 -7.85 -16.30 9.02
N ALA A 264 -7.23 -15.33 9.70
CA ALA A 264 -7.95 -14.24 10.35
C ALA A 264 -8.57 -13.26 9.34
N PHE A 265 -7.83 -12.82 8.32
CA PHE A 265 -8.18 -11.61 7.57
C PHE A 265 -8.43 -11.81 6.06
N ILE A 266 -8.04 -12.96 5.49
CA ILE A 266 -8.09 -13.17 4.03
C ILE A 266 -9.03 -14.32 3.66
N SER A 267 -9.00 -15.41 4.43
CA SER A 267 -9.85 -16.58 4.22
C SER A 267 -11.33 -16.19 4.31
N THR A 268 -12.16 -16.66 3.39
CA THR A 268 -13.62 -16.44 3.39
C THR A 268 -14.34 -17.43 4.30
N GLU A 269 -13.77 -18.62 4.50
CA GLU A 269 -14.42 -19.75 5.19
C GLU A 269 -14.24 -19.73 6.72
N THR A 270 -13.40 -18.84 7.23
CA THR A 270 -13.05 -18.83 8.66
C THR A 270 -14.17 -18.18 9.48
N LYS A 271 -14.67 -18.89 10.48
CA LYS A 271 -15.69 -18.38 11.41
C LYS A 271 -15.14 -17.24 12.24
N TYR A 272 -16.02 -16.34 12.66
CA TYR A 272 -15.61 -15.11 13.33
C TYR A 272 -14.75 -15.34 14.59
N ILE A 273 -15.16 -16.27 15.47
CA ILE A 273 -14.42 -16.54 16.70
C ILE A 273 -13.03 -17.15 16.43
N ASP A 274 -12.92 -17.95 15.37
CA ASP A 274 -11.65 -18.52 14.92
C ASP A 274 -10.74 -17.41 14.35
N ARG A 275 -11.30 -16.39 13.69
CA ARG A 275 -10.53 -15.22 13.24
C ARG A 275 -9.90 -14.48 14.42
N ILE A 276 -10.67 -14.27 15.50
CA ILE A 276 -10.15 -13.68 16.74
C ILE A 276 -9.02 -14.54 17.30
N TYR A 277 -9.21 -15.87 17.32
CA TYR A 277 -8.16 -16.80 17.77
C TYR A 277 -6.87 -16.62 16.97
N TYR A 278 -6.93 -16.69 15.64
CA TYR A 278 -5.73 -16.57 14.80
C TYR A 278 -5.07 -15.19 14.89
N ALA A 279 -5.87 -14.13 14.97
CA ALA A 279 -5.38 -12.76 15.12
C ALA A 279 -4.63 -12.58 16.46
N TRP A 280 -5.23 -12.99 17.58
CA TRP A 280 -4.64 -12.80 18.90
C TRP A 280 -3.49 -13.76 19.21
N LEU A 281 -3.50 -14.96 18.64
CA LEU A 281 -2.33 -15.85 18.69
C LEU A 281 -1.09 -15.15 18.09
N ASN A 282 -1.26 -14.45 16.97
CA ASN A 282 -0.18 -13.67 16.37
C ASN A 282 0.25 -12.49 17.24
N VAL A 283 -0.71 -11.74 17.80
CA VAL A 283 -0.41 -10.64 18.73
C VAL A 283 0.47 -11.12 19.88
N PHE A 284 0.09 -12.22 20.54
CA PHE A 284 0.87 -12.73 21.67
C PHE A 284 2.24 -13.26 21.27
N ILE A 285 2.35 -14.03 20.18
CA ILE A 285 3.64 -14.48 19.65
C ILE A 285 4.57 -13.29 19.43
N VAL A 286 4.08 -12.26 18.75
CA VAL A 286 4.86 -11.09 18.36
C VAL A 286 5.20 -10.21 19.58
N ARG A 287 4.31 -10.05 20.56
CA ARG A 287 4.60 -9.33 21.82
C ARG A 287 5.66 -10.02 22.66
N PHE A 288 5.56 -11.33 22.82
CA PHE A 288 6.58 -12.10 23.53
C PHE A 288 7.93 -12.00 22.84
N TRP A 289 7.94 -12.18 21.52
CA TRP A 289 9.13 -12.09 20.69
C TRP A 289 9.76 -10.69 20.75
N TYR A 290 8.98 -9.62 20.61
CA TYR A 290 9.47 -8.24 20.72
C TYR A 290 9.99 -7.91 22.13
N THR A 291 9.33 -8.42 23.17
CA THR A 291 9.78 -8.23 24.56
C THR A 291 11.12 -8.90 24.83
N TRP A 292 11.30 -10.13 24.36
CA TRP A 292 12.59 -10.82 24.44
C TRP A 292 13.65 -10.10 23.62
N PHE A 293 13.32 -9.73 22.38
CA PHE A 293 14.22 -9.05 21.46
C PHE A 293 14.72 -7.72 22.04
N THR A 294 13.84 -6.91 22.63
CA THR A 294 14.23 -5.62 23.22
C THR A 294 15.16 -5.78 24.42
N LYS A 295 14.98 -6.83 25.25
CA LYS A 295 15.84 -7.14 26.40
C LYS A 295 17.19 -7.75 26.03
N THR A 296 17.25 -8.50 24.93
CA THR A 296 18.47 -9.20 24.50
C THR A 296 19.46 -8.23 23.85
N THR A 297 20.74 -8.29 24.22
CA THR A 297 21.79 -7.45 23.64
C THR A 297 22.20 -7.93 22.25
N LYS A 298 22.81 -7.06 21.44
CA LYS A 298 23.33 -7.47 20.12
C LYS A 298 24.36 -8.60 20.24
N ASN A 299 25.28 -8.51 21.20
CA ASN A 299 26.33 -9.51 21.39
C ASN A 299 25.77 -10.90 21.71
N GLU A 300 24.68 -10.98 22.49
CA GLU A 300 23.99 -12.24 22.76
C GLU A 300 23.35 -12.82 21.49
N LEU A 301 22.71 -11.99 20.66
CA LEU A 301 22.14 -12.41 19.38
C LEU A 301 23.22 -12.89 18.40
N ASP A 302 24.35 -12.18 18.32
CA ASP A 302 25.51 -12.56 17.51
C ASP A 302 26.10 -13.90 17.99
N SER A 303 26.17 -14.12 19.31
CA SER A 303 26.63 -15.38 19.90
C SER A 303 25.73 -16.56 19.53
N ILE A 304 24.40 -16.39 19.52
CA ILE A 304 23.44 -17.43 19.10
C ILE A 304 23.72 -17.88 17.66
N LEU A 305 24.02 -16.93 16.77
CA LEU A 305 24.32 -17.24 15.37
C LEU A 305 25.66 -17.96 15.19
N ASN A 306 26.68 -17.52 15.92
CA ASN A 306 28.02 -18.10 15.87
C ASN A 306 28.04 -19.54 16.39
N GLN A 307 27.33 -19.82 17.49
CA GLN A 307 27.24 -21.18 18.06
C GLN A 307 26.59 -22.19 17.13
N ARG A 308 25.76 -21.73 16.18
CA ARG A 308 24.97 -22.60 15.29
C ARG A 308 25.39 -22.51 13.82
N ASN A 309 26.53 -21.89 13.51
CA ASN A 309 27.09 -21.76 12.17
C ASN A 309 26.12 -21.13 11.14
N TYR A 310 25.24 -20.21 11.57
CA TYR A 310 24.25 -19.58 10.67
C TYR A 310 24.81 -18.44 9.79
N ILE A 311 26.13 -18.24 9.75
CA ILE A 311 26.75 -17.03 9.20
C ILE A 311 26.64 -16.98 7.66
N LYS A 312 25.91 -15.97 7.16
CA LYS A 312 26.07 -15.45 5.79
C LYS A 312 27.33 -14.56 5.73
N GLN A 313 28.20 -14.77 4.75
CA GLN A 313 29.56 -14.20 4.66
C GLN A 313 29.67 -12.68 4.37
N ASN A 314 28.60 -11.89 4.36
CA ASN A 314 28.67 -10.46 4.01
C ASN A 314 27.74 -9.60 4.87
N ILE A 315 27.98 -9.52 6.18
CA ILE A 315 27.25 -8.61 7.07
C ILE A 315 28.13 -7.38 7.34
N ARG A 316 28.08 -6.38 6.46
CA ARG A 316 28.60 -5.04 6.76
C ARG A 316 27.74 -4.42 7.88
N THR A 317 28.40 -3.95 8.95
CA THR A 317 27.85 -3.11 10.04
C THR A 317 26.37 -3.34 10.37
N SER A 318 26.04 -4.49 10.95
CA SER A 318 24.64 -4.84 11.25
C SER A 318 24.02 -4.03 12.38
N THR A 319 22.80 -3.54 12.18
CA THR A 319 21.96 -3.06 13.28
C THR A 319 21.23 -4.24 13.95
N LYS A 320 20.86 -4.10 15.23
CA LYS A 320 20.09 -5.12 15.97
C LYS A 320 18.78 -5.52 15.24
N ARG A 321 18.24 -4.62 14.41
CA ARG A 321 16.97 -4.79 13.68
C ARG A 321 17.00 -5.90 12.62
N GLN A 322 18.17 -6.31 12.14
CA GLN A 322 18.27 -7.41 11.18
C GLN A 322 17.77 -8.75 11.75
N TYR A 323 17.75 -8.88 13.08
CA TYR A 323 17.34 -10.09 13.80
C TYR A 323 15.83 -10.19 14.06
N PHE A 324 15.05 -9.18 13.65
CA PHE A 324 13.61 -9.11 13.93
C PHE A 324 12.80 -8.88 12.64
N MET A 325 11.49 -9.11 12.73
CA MET A 325 10.55 -8.75 11.68
C MET A 325 10.52 -7.23 11.47
N ALA A 326 10.02 -6.79 10.31
CA ALA A 326 9.86 -5.37 10.04
C ALA A 326 8.87 -4.73 11.04
N HIS A 327 9.25 -3.59 11.63
CA HIS A 327 8.39 -2.86 12.57
C HIS A 327 7.00 -2.54 12.02
N PRO A 328 6.83 -2.12 10.74
CA PRO A 328 5.51 -1.93 10.18
C PRO A 328 4.62 -3.17 10.29
N ALA A 329 5.16 -4.37 10.00
CA ALA A 329 4.40 -5.61 10.11
C ALA A 329 3.97 -5.92 11.56
N LEU A 330 4.84 -5.68 12.55
CA LEU A 330 4.51 -5.79 13.98
C LEU A 330 3.29 -4.91 14.33
N PHE A 331 3.31 -3.63 13.94
CA PHE A 331 2.21 -2.72 14.26
C PHE A 331 0.94 -3.03 13.50
N SER A 332 1.03 -3.43 12.23
CA SER A 332 -0.14 -3.81 11.44
C SER A 332 -0.82 -5.06 12.02
N ILE A 333 -0.08 -6.03 12.57
CA ILE A 333 -0.64 -7.19 13.28
C ILE A 333 -1.43 -6.75 14.52
N GLU A 334 -0.88 -5.83 15.32
CA GLU A 334 -1.57 -5.27 16.48
C GLU A 334 -2.85 -4.54 16.06
N ILE A 335 -2.74 -3.55 15.15
CA ILE A 335 -3.85 -2.71 14.70
C ILE A 335 -4.99 -3.57 14.16
N ASN A 336 -4.71 -4.49 13.23
CA ASN A 336 -5.75 -5.32 12.63
C ASN A 336 -6.49 -6.18 13.67
N SER A 337 -5.76 -6.72 14.65
CA SER A 337 -6.34 -7.57 15.69
C SER A 337 -7.20 -6.80 16.68
N HIS A 338 -6.79 -5.58 17.06
CA HIS A 338 -7.60 -4.68 17.88
C HIS A 338 -8.82 -4.19 17.14
N THR A 339 -8.69 -3.79 15.87
CA THR A 339 -9.81 -3.40 15.00
C THR A 339 -10.85 -4.51 14.89
N LEU A 340 -10.43 -5.77 14.69
CA LEU A 340 -11.34 -6.90 14.62
C LEU A 340 -12.17 -7.07 15.90
N VAL A 341 -11.53 -6.98 17.07
CA VAL A 341 -12.25 -7.09 18.36
C VAL A 341 -13.14 -5.88 18.59
N TYR A 342 -12.66 -4.67 18.27
CA TYR A 342 -13.43 -3.46 18.48
C TYR A 342 -14.73 -3.45 17.67
N ILE A 343 -14.67 -3.79 16.37
CA ILE A 343 -15.87 -3.90 15.53
C ILE A 343 -16.82 -4.97 16.08
N ALA A 344 -16.31 -6.10 16.58
CA ALA A 344 -17.14 -7.09 17.26
C ALA A 344 -17.84 -6.56 18.51
N LEU A 345 -17.12 -5.80 19.34
CA LEU A 345 -17.71 -5.19 20.53
C LEU A 345 -18.80 -4.20 20.16
N LEU A 346 -18.61 -3.40 19.11
CA LEU A 346 -19.63 -2.49 18.60
C LEU A 346 -20.88 -3.24 18.10
N VAL A 347 -20.71 -4.40 17.47
CA VAL A 347 -21.83 -5.25 17.04
C VAL A 347 -22.56 -5.87 18.24
N ILE A 348 -21.82 -6.41 19.22
CA ILE A 348 -22.40 -6.95 20.45
C ILE A 348 -23.19 -5.88 21.22
N GLN A 349 -22.70 -4.64 21.21
CA GLN A 349 -23.34 -3.48 21.83
C GLN A 349 -24.48 -2.89 20.97
N CYS A 350 -24.84 -3.51 19.85
CA CYS A 350 -25.86 -3.05 18.90
C CYS A 350 -25.59 -1.65 18.31
N GLN A 351 -24.34 -1.20 18.29
CA GLN A 351 -23.93 0.07 17.68
C GLN A 351 -23.62 -0.06 16.18
N LEU A 352 -23.27 -1.27 15.74
CA LEU A 352 -23.12 -1.67 14.35
C LEU A 352 -23.94 -2.94 14.09
N PRO A 353 -24.44 -3.15 12.87
CA PRO A 353 -25.10 -4.40 12.52
C PRO A 353 -24.07 -5.49 12.16
N GLU A 354 -24.48 -6.76 12.20
CA GLU A 354 -23.58 -7.91 12.02
C GLU A 354 -22.85 -7.94 10.67
N GLU A 355 -23.42 -7.35 9.62
CA GLU A 355 -22.79 -7.29 8.30
C GLU A 355 -21.51 -6.44 8.30
N CYS A 356 -21.33 -5.60 9.32
CA CYS A 356 -20.06 -4.89 9.53
C CYS A 356 -18.92 -5.84 9.93
N LEU A 357 -19.18 -7.07 10.37
CA LEU A 357 -18.16 -8.09 10.65
C LEU A 357 -17.59 -8.74 9.39
N ASN A 358 -17.87 -8.18 8.21
CA ASN A 358 -17.35 -8.67 6.95
C ASN A 358 -15.86 -8.34 6.78
N VAL A 359 -15.01 -9.23 7.31
CA VAL A 359 -13.53 -9.09 7.28
C VAL A 359 -12.96 -9.06 5.85
N SER A 360 -13.69 -9.54 4.84
CA SER A 360 -13.26 -9.42 3.44
C SER A 360 -13.11 -7.96 2.96
N LEU A 361 -13.67 -7.00 3.71
CA LEU A 361 -13.57 -5.57 3.44
C LEU A 361 -12.39 -4.88 4.16
N PHE A 362 -11.61 -5.61 4.98
CA PHE A 362 -10.48 -5.07 5.77
C PHE A 362 -9.16 -5.03 4.99
N ASN A 363 -9.24 -4.91 3.66
CA ASN A 363 -8.09 -4.92 2.77
C ASN A 363 -8.32 -3.97 1.59
N SER A 364 -7.25 -3.66 0.87
CA SER A 364 -7.26 -2.73 -0.26
C SER A 364 -7.48 -3.44 -1.61
N GLN A 365 -7.93 -4.70 -1.60
CA GLN A 365 -8.06 -5.50 -2.83
C GLN A 365 -9.11 -4.97 -3.80
N SER A 366 -10.03 -4.11 -3.36
CA SER A 366 -10.94 -3.38 -4.25
C SER A 366 -10.19 -2.41 -5.16
N CYS A 367 -9.13 -1.74 -4.67
CA CYS A 367 -8.25 -0.91 -5.48
C CYS A 367 -7.46 -1.76 -6.49
N GLU A 368 -6.80 -2.84 -6.05
CA GLU A 368 -6.02 -3.71 -6.94
C GLU A 368 -6.90 -4.40 -7.99
N ARG A 369 -8.16 -4.72 -7.67
CA ARG A 369 -9.14 -5.20 -8.65
C ARG A 369 -9.39 -4.14 -9.72
N GLU A 370 -9.66 -2.89 -9.34
CA GLU A 370 -9.92 -1.80 -10.28
C GLU A 370 -8.70 -1.52 -11.17
N PHE A 371 -7.49 -1.53 -10.59
CA PHE A 371 -6.25 -1.39 -11.35
C PHE A 371 -6.09 -2.51 -12.38
N ARG A 372 -6.32 -3.78 -11.99
CA ARG A 372 -6.26 -4.91 -12.93
C ARG A 372 -7.31 -4.82 -14.04
N LEU A 373 -8.54 -4.43 -13.71
CA LEU A 373 -9.59 -4.20 -14.71
C LEU A 373 -9.16 -3.12 -15.70
N CYS A 374 -8.70 -1.97 -15.22
CA CYS A 374 -8.19 -0.91 -16.09
C CYS A 374 -7.00 -1.36 -16.95
N ARG A 375 -6.06 -2.16 -16.42
CA ARG A 375 -4.95 -2.72 -17.20
C ARG A 375 -5.42 -3.68 -18.29
N SER A 376 -6.48 -4.45 -18.03
CA SER A 376 -7.05 -5.39 -18.99
C SER A 376 -7.79 -4.70 -20.15
N MET A 377 -8.25 -3.46 -19.97
CA MET A 377 -8.93 -2.65 -21.00
C MET A 377 -7.96 -2.05 -22.03
N SER A 378 -7.17 -2.91 -22.68
CA SER A 378 -6.35 -2.56 -23.84
C SER A 378 -7.14 -2.77 -25.15
N GLY A 379 -6.84 -1.98 -26.18
CA GLY A 379 -7.50 -2.12 -27.48
C GLY A 379 -7.16 -3.47 -28.14
N PRO A 380 -7.98 -3.97 -29.09
CA PRO A 380 -7.83 -5.31 -29.69
C PRO A 380 -6.48 -5.57 -30.40
N PHE A 381 -5.67 -4.53 -30.62
CA PHE A 381 -4.33 -4.61 -31.23
C PHE A 381 -3.23 -3.97 -30.36
N SER A 382 -3.49 -3.71 -29.08
CA SER A 382 -2.54 -3.10 -28.15
C SER A 382 -2.18 -4.08 -27.04
N SER A 383 -0.89 -4.40 -26.91
CA SER A 383 -0.34 -5.13 -25.77
C SER A 383 0.06 -4.21 -24.61
N ILE A 384 -0.27 -2.91 -24.68
CA ILE A 384 0.09 -1.94 -23.65
C ILE A 384 -0.81 -2.15 -22.43
N VAL A 385 -0.27 -2.88 -21.44
CA VAL A 385 -0.93 -3.18 -20.17
C VAL A 385 -0.99 -1.96 -19.25
N ASN A 386 0.01 -1.08 -19.33
CA ASN A 386 0.07 0.14 -18.52
C ASN A 386 -0.80 1.29 -19.07
N PHE A 387 -1.04 2.30 -18.24
CA PHE A 387 -1.85 3.46 -18.59
C PHE A 387 -1.26 4.75 -18.02
N THR A 388 -1.57 5.89 -18.65
CA THR A 388 -1.40 7.22 -18.03
C THR A 388 -2.54 7.51 -17.04
N VAL A 389 -2.41 8.55 -16.23
CA VAL A 389 -3.48 9.02 -15.32
C VAL A 389 -4.78 9.30 -16.09
N GLU A 390 -4.70 9.99 -17.23
CA GLU A 390 -5.87 10.28 -18.07
C GLU A 390 -6.52 9.02 -18.63
N GLN A 391 -5.71 8.05 -19.08
CA GLN A 391 -6.22 6.78 -19.59
C GLN A 391 -6.94 5.99 -18.49
N PHE A 392 -6.43 5.99 -17.26
CA PHE A 392 -7.13 5.39 -16.12
C PHE A 392 -8.50 6.04 -15.92
N ILE A 393 -8.55 7.38 -15.80
CA ILE A 393 -9.81 8.12 -15.58
C ILE A 393 -10.82 7.82 -16.70
N GLN A 394 -10.38 7.71 -17.95
CA GLN A 394 -11.25 7.35 -19.08
C GLN A 394 -11.76 5.91 -19.03
N ARG A 395 -10.90 4.96 -18.64
CA ARG A 395 -11.25 3.53 -18.52
C ARG A 395 -12.24 3.30 -17.38
N VAL A 396 -12.01 3.89 -16.20
CA VAL A 396 -12.94 3.76 -15.08
C VAL A 396 -14.31 4.36 -15.40
N LYS A 397 -14.38 5.49 -16.11
CA LYS A 397 -15.67 6.05 -16.55
C LYS A 397 -16.47 5.05 -17.40
N LYS A 398 -15.81 4.27 -18.25
CA LYS A 398 -16.46 3.20 -19.02
C LYS A 398 -16.95 2.07 -18.11
N LEU A 399 -16.09 1.60 -17.20
CA LEU A 399 -16.47 0.58 -16.19
C LEU A 399 -17.64 1.01 -15.30
N SER A 400 -17.72 2.30 -14.99
CA SER A 400 -18.81 2.88 -14.18
C SER A 400 -20.12 3.01 -14.94
N SER A 401 -20.06 3.15 -16.27
CA SER A 401 -21.23 3.34 -17.15
C SER A 401 -21.81 2.01 -17.62
N ASP A 402 -20.98 0.97 -17.66
CA ASP A 402 -21.33 -0.37 -18.13
C ASP A 402 -21.28 -1.36 -16.96
N ALA A 403 -22.35 -1.43 -16.17
CA ALA A 403 -22.48 -2.42 -15.10
C ALA A 403 -22.60 -3.89 -15.61
N ASP A 404 -22.62 -4.11 -16.94
CA ASP A 404 -22.86 -5.40 -17.59
C ASP A 404 -21.67 -5.94 -18.42
N PHE A 405 -20.47 -5.35 -18.33
CA PHE A 405 -19.30 -5.88 -19.06
C PHE A 405 -18.75 -7.17 -18.43
N LEU A 406 -19.34 -8.31 -18.80
CA LEU A 406 -18.73 -9.63 -18.68
C LEU A 406 -17.61 -9.74 -19.74
N PHE A 407 -16.37 -9.51 -19.34
CA PHE A 407 -15.23 -9.94 -20.15
C PHE A 407 -15.32 -11.45 -20.40
N PRO A 408 -15.02 -11.95 -21.62
CA PRO A 408 -14.88 -13.38 -21.85
C PRO A 408 -13.75 -13.89 -20.98
N SER A 409 -14.12 -14.56 -19.89
CA SER A 409 -13.20 -15.33 -19.08
C SER A 409 -12.67 -16.45 -19.97
N HIS A 410 -11.47 -16.29 -20.52
CA HIS A 410 -10.79 -17.38 -21.21
C HIS A 410 -10.85 -18.61 -20.30
N HIS A 411 -11.47 -19.68 -20.80
CA HIS A 411 -11.78 -20.93 -20.12
C HIS A 411 -10.57 -21.54 -19.39
N LYS A 412 -10.29 -21.06 -18.20
CA LYS A 412 -9.81 -21.82 -17.05
C LYS A 412 -10.72 -21.38 -15.94
N HIS A 413 -11.54 -22.30 -15.42
CA HIS A 413 -12.48 -22.05 -14.33
C HIS A 413 -11.78 -21.34 -13.16
N SER A 414 -11.75 -20.01 -13.18
CA SER A 414 -11.75 -19.18 -12.01
C SER A 414 -13.08 -19.50 -11.37
N LYS A 415 -13.07 -20.39 -10.36
CA LYS A 415 -14.21 -20.52 -9.46
C LYS A 415 -14.64 -19.11 -9.13
N ILE A 416 -15.87 -18.76 -9.49
CA ILE A 416 -16.55 -17.59 -8.97
C ILE A 416 -16.33 -17.69 -7.45
N VAL A 417 -15.53 -16.77 -6.91
CA VAL A 417 -15.38 -16.65 -5.48
C VAL A 417 -16.75 -16.19 -5.04
N HIS A 418 -17.60 -17.14 -4.64
CA HIS A 418 -18.75 -16.81 -3.82
C HIS A 418 -18.17 -15.99 -2.67
N THR A 419 -18.47 -14.70 -2.65
CA THR A 419 -18.27 -13.84 -1.49
C THR A 419 -19.00 -14.54 -0.36
N GLY A 420 -18.22 -15.24 0.46
CA GLY A 420 -18.73 -16.09 1.51
C GLY A 420 -19.68 -15.27 2.37
N GLN A 421 -20.92 -15.74 2.46
CA GLN A 421 -21.70 -15.48 3.65
C GLN A 421 -20.83 -16.01 4.79
N ASN A 422 -20.43 -15.13 5.72
CA ASN A 422 -20.02 -15.61 7.03
C ASN A 422 -21.16 -16.53 7.45
N THR A 423 -20.91 -17.84 7.49
CA THR A 423 -21.92 -18.82 7.87
C THR A 423 -22.46 -18.35 9.21
N SER A 424 -23.72 -17.91 9.22
CA SER A 424 -24.44 -17.52 10.41
C SER A 424 -24.33 -18.68 11.39
N SER A 425 -23.46 -18.56 12.39
CA SER A 425 -23.62 -19.38 13.56
C SER A 425 -24.94 -18.93 14.17
N ASP A 426 -25.92 -19.82 14.30
CA ASP A 426 -27.22 -19.57 14.94
C ASP A 426 -27.12 -19.07 16.40
N MET A 427 -25.91 -18.88 16.91
CA MET A 427 -25.61 -18.33 18.22
C MET A 427 -25.05 -16.91 18.08
N PRO A 428 -25.65 -15.91 18.77
CA PRO A 428 -25.14 -14.54 18.77
C PRO A 428 -23.74 -14.50 19.39
N LEU A 429 -22.85 -13.69 18.81
CA LEU A 429 -21.52 -13.46 19.33
C LEU A 429 -21.62 -12.85 20.75
N LYS A 430 -20.86 -13.38 21.71
CA LYS A 430 -20.85 -12.88 23.10
C LYS A 430 -19.44 -12.51 23.55
N ILE A 431 -19.35 -11.61 24.53
CA ILE A 431 -18.09 -11.12 25.09
C ILE A 431 -17.29 -12.28 25.70
N GLU A 432 -17.96 -13.19 26.42
CA GLU A 432 -17.31 -14.32 27.10
C GLU A 432 -16.63 -15.28 26.10
N MET A 433 -17.17 -15.39 24.89
CA MET A 433 -16.54 -16.19 23.82
C MET A 433 -15.24 -15.53 23.36
N ILE A 434 -15.25 -14.21 23.18
CA ILE A 434 -14.06 -13.43 22.79
C ILE A 434 -12.98 -13.56 23.88
N GLU A 435 -13.34 -13.36 25.14
CA GLU A 435 -12.42 -13.48 26.27
C GLU A 435 -11.82 -14.89 26.38
N ALA A 436 -12.65 -15.93 26.29
CA ALA A 436 -12.19 -17.31 26.32
C ALA A 436 -11.22 -17.61 25.15
N SER A 437 -11.53 -17.12 23.95
CA SER A 437 -10.65 -17.25 22.78
C SER A 437 -9.31 -16.56 23.01
N ILE A 438 -9.30 -15.32 23.49
CA ILE A 438 -8.06 -14.57 23.78
C ILE A 438 -7.23 -15.28 24.87
N LEU A 439 -7.84 -15.75 25.96
CA LEU A 439 -7.13 -16.51 27.00
C LEU A 439 -6.52 -17.80 26.47
N GLN A 440 -7.24 -18.52 25.60
CA GLN A 440 -6.72 -19.71 24.94
C GLN A 440 -5.53 -19.38 24.04
N THR A 441 -5.61 -18.32 23.23
CA THR A 441 -4.49 -17.89 22.36
C THR A 441 -3.25 -17.50 23.15
N TYR A 442 -3.42 -16.87 24.32
CA TYR A 442 -2.31 -16.54 25.21
C TYR A 442 -1.61 -17.82 25.68
N SER A 443 -2.37 -18.81 26.17
CA SER A 443 -1.85 -20.12 26.58
C SER A 443 -1.08 -20.80 25.43
N ASP A 444 -1.66 -20.82 24.23
CA ASP A 444 -1.00 -21.42 23.06
C ASP A 444 0.28 -20.68 22.65
N ALA A 445 0.27 -19.34 22.68
CA ALA A 445 1.47 -18.54 22.41
C ALA A 445 2.59 -18.83 23.41
N THR A 446 2.28 -18.93 24.71
CA THR A 446 3.29 -19.23 25.74
C THR A 446 3.99 -20.58 25.50
N ARG A 447 3.23 -21.60 25.07
CA ARG A 447 3.78 -22.90 24.68
C ARG A 447 4.75 -22.77 23.51
N LEU A 448 4.37 -22.05 22.45
CA LEU A 448 5.22 -21.83 21.28
C LEU A 448 6.53 -21.11 21.64
N MET A 449 6.47 -20.09 22.51
CA MET A 449 7.66 -19.33 22.93
C MET A 449 8.64 -20.17 23.76
N CYS A 450 8.15 -21.14 24.53
CA CYS A 450 9.00 -22.08 25.26
C CYS A 450 9.77 -23.03 24.32
N GLU A 451 9.15 -23.47 23.22
CA GLU A 451 9.75 -24.44 22.29
C GLU A 451 10.96 -23.88 21.52
N VAL A 452 11.11 -22.56 21.50
CA VAL A 452 12.22 -21.83 20.85
C VAL A 452 13.05 -21.04 21.86
N ASN A 453 12.92 -21.35 23.16
CA ASN A 453 13.74 -20.78 24.23
C ASN A 453 13.69 -19.24 24.32
N ILE A 454 12.56 -18.61 23.96
CA ILE A 454 12.34 -17.17 24.24
C ILE A 454 12.14 -16.95 25.73
N TYR A 455 11.41 -17.86 26.41
CA TYR A 455 11.21 -17.87 27.85
C TYR A 455 11.35 -19.29 28.40
N HIS A 456 11.86 -19.40 29.63
CA HIS A 456 11.68 -20.61 30.43
C HIS A 456 10.29 -20.61 31.06
N ARG A 457 9.75 -21.81 31.37
CA ARG A 457 8.37 -21.96 31.87
C ARG A 457 8.04 -21.12 33.11
N ASN A 458 9.03 -20.81 33.93
CA ASN A 458 8.85 -20.05 35.18
C ASN A 458 9.03 -18.54 35.00
N ASP A 459 9.54 -18.10 33.84
CA ASP A 459 9.88 -16.70 33.57
C ASP A 459 8.92 -16.04 32.56
N ILE A 460 7.80 -16.71 32.26
CA ILE A 460 6.80 -16.21 31.31
C ILE A 460 6.04 -15.06 31.97
N PRO A 461 6.08 -13.84 31.39
CA PRO A 461 5.27 -12.72 31.86
C PRO A 461 3.79 -13.12 31.86
N THR A 462 3.02 -12.80 32.91
CA THR A 462 1.55 -12.95 32.89
C THR A 462 0.91 -12.10 31.80
N LEU A 463 -0.37 -12.34 31.48
CA LEU A 463 -1.10 -11.54 30.49
C LEU A 463 -1.08 -10.03 30.84
N ASP A 464 -1.29 -9.71 32.11
CA ASP A 464 -1.26 -8.33 32.61
C ASP A 464 0.15 -7.73 32.53
N GLU A 465 1.17 -8.50 32.92
CA GLU A 465 2.58 -8.11 32.83
C GLU A 465 2.98 -7.81 31.38
N LEU A 466 2.65 -8.72 30.45
CA LEU A 466 2.93 -8.57 29.02
C LEU A 466 2.22 -7.35 28.44
N SER A 467 0.95 -7.15 28.81
CA SER A 467 0.17 -6.00 28.37
C SER A 467 0.76 -4.68 28.88
N ARG A 468 1.20 -4.65 30.15
CA ARG A 468 1.90 -3.50 30.75
C ARG A 468 3.24 -3.22 30.07
N ILE A 469 4.06 -4.25 29.85
CA ILE A 469 5.35 -4.13 29.16
C ILE A 469 5.15 -3.59 27.74
N THR A 470 4.20 -4.17 27.00
CA THR A 470 3.87 -3.75 25.63
C THR A 470 3.45 -2.28 25.63
N ARG A 471 2.53 -1.88 26.53
CA ARG A 471 2.11 -0.48 26.67
C ARG A 471 3.29 0.45 26.92
N LEU A 472 4.21 0.10 27.83
CA LEU A 472 5.39 0.91 28.13
C LEU A 472 6.37 0.99 26.96
N GLN A 473 6.62 -0.12 26.26
CA GLN A 473 7.48 -0.14 25.07
C GLN A 473 6.90 0.74 23.96
N LEU A 474 5.60 0.66 23.75
CA LEU A 474 4.88 1.48 22.78
C LEU A 474 4.86 2.96 23.17
N GLN A 475 4.73 3.28 24.46
CA GLN A 475 4.85 4.64 24.98
C GLN A 475 6.27 5.22 24.81
N LYS A 476 7.32 4.42 24.95
CA LYS A 476 8.69 4.88 24.66
C LYS A 476 8.88 5.27 23.19
N LEU A 477 8.10 4.68 22.28
CA LEU A 477 8.06 5.05 20.87
C LEU A 477 7.15 6.27 20.57
N GLN A 478 6.57 6.91 21.61
CA GLN A 478 5.72 8.12 21.48
C GLN A 478 6.50 9.44 21.36
N ILE A 479 7.79 9.49 21.71
CA ILE A 479 8.57 10.75 21.71
C ILE A 479 9.16 10.99 20.32
N ALA A 480 8.30 11.11 19.32
CA ALA A 480 8.65 11.69 18.03
C ALA A 480 7.72 12.89 17.83
N ASP A 481 8.24 14.09 18.05
CA ASP A 481 7.54 15.32 17.67
C ASP A 481 7.56 15.42 16.14
N TYR A 482 6.47 14.95 15.55
CA TYR A 482 6.26 14.91 14.11
C TYR A 482 6.05 16.29 13.46
N SER A 483 6.11 17.38 14.24
CA SER A 483 6.12 18.75 13.72
C SER A 483 7.51 19.20 13.25
N ILE A 484 8.54 18.40 13.51
CA ILE A 484 9.92 18.61 13.05
C ILE A 484 10.24 17.47 12.07
N PRO A 485 10.70 17.74 10.84
CA PRO A 485 11.23 16.69 9.96
C PRO A 485 12.50 16.16 10.64
N SER A 486 12.40 15.03 11.35
CA SER A 486 13.55 14.49 12.07
C SER A 486 14.46 13.73 11.10
N GLU A 487 15.76 13.94 11.20
CA GLU A 487 16.79 13.14 10.50
C GLU A 487 16.69 11.62 10.79
N ASN A 488 15.92 11.22 11.81
CA ASN A 488 15.57 9.83 12.13
C ASN A 488 14.44 9.25 11.26
N GLU A 489 13.90 9.98 10.29
CA GLU A 489 12.87 9.46 9.37
C GLU A 489 13.41 8.37 8.43
N THR A 490 14.73 8.33 8.21
CA THR A 490 15.45 7.25 7.51
C THR A 490 15.41 5.91 8.26
N ASP A 491 15.20 5.93 9.58
CA ASP A 491 15.19 4.71 10.39
C ASP A 491 13.85 3.96 10.33
N LEU A 492 12.74 4.56 9.91
CA LEU A 492 11.46 3.84 9.73
C LEU A 492 11.14 3.55 8.26
N SER A 493 11.93 4.12 7.34
CA SER A 493 11.76 4.01 5.89
C SER A 493 12.75 3.07 5.20
N SER A 494 13.76 2.53 5.89
CA SER A 494 14.84 1.76 5.25
C SER A 494 14.44 0.40 4.61
N ASP A 495 13.16 0.04 4.64
CA ASP A 495 12.63 -1.15 3.94
C ASP A 495 11.74 -0.72 2.75
N SER A 496 12.04 0.42 2.09
CA SER A 496 11.51 0.68 0.75
C SER A 496 12.01 -0.42 -0.18
N ASP A 497 11.06 -1.15 -0.78
CA ASP A 497 11.27 -2.18 -1.81
C ASP A 497 11.60 -1.51 -3.15
N ASP A 498 12.51 -0.52 -3.12
CA ASP A 498 13.16 -0.02 -4.32
C ASP A 498 14.23 -1.05 -4.65
N GLY A 499 14.00 -1.79 -5.73
CA GLY A 499 15.00 -2.66 -6.31
C GLY A 499 16.23 -1.83 -6.67
N ILE A 500 17.23 -1.84 -5.79
CA ILE A 500 18.59 -1.43 -6.13
C ILE A 500 19.09 -2.49 -7.12
N GLU A 501 18.91 -2.22 -8.41
CA GLU A 501 19.78 -2.75 -9.44
C GLU A 501 21.10 -1.99 -9.29
N ASP A 502 22.17 -2.71 -8.96
CA ASP A 502 23.54 -2.20 -9.01
C ASP A 502 23.86 -1.85 -10.49
N GLU A 503 23.61 -0.62 -10.91
CA GLU A 503 24.19 -0.05 -12.13
C GLU A 503 25.46 0.73 -11.72
N GLU A 504 26.62 0.21 -12.13
CA GLU A 504 27.90 0.90 -12.04
C GLU A 504 27.87 2.19 -12.88
N GLU A 505 27.66 3.34 -12.26
CA GLU A 505 27.83 4.65 -12.90
C GLU A 505 29.33 4.95 -13.06
N ASN A 506 29.80 4.89 -14.32
CA ASN A 506 31.03 5.56 -14.74
C ASN A 506 30.79 7.07 -14.72
N THR A 507 31.48 7.74 -13.82
CA THR A 507 31.57 9.19 -13.69
C THR A 507 32.36 9.75 -14.87
N PHE A 508 31.78 10.68 -15.63
CA PHE A 508 32.52 11.63 -16.45
C PHE A 508 32.21 13.04 -15.93
N GLU A 509 33.27 13.74 -15.57
CA GLU A 509 33.29 15.05 -14.93
C GLU A 509 32.83 16.17 -15.87
N ASP A 510 32.20 17.16 -15.24
CA ASP A 510 31.75 18.46 -15.73
C ASP A 510 32.94 19.39 -16.02
N GLU A 511 32.85 20.22 -17.06
CA GLU A 511 33.56 21.49 -17.12
C GLU A 511 32.60 22.62 -17.52
N SER A 512 32.74 23.72 -16.77
CA SER A 512 32.00 24.98 -16.74
C SER A 512 32.08 25.80 -18.04
N ASP A 513 31.20 26.81 -18.15
CA ASP A 513 31.66 28.22 -18.24
C ASP A 513 30.50 29.24 -18.23
N ASP A 514 30.70 30.27 -17.38
CA ASP A 514 30.39 31.71 -17.45
C ASP A 514 29.03 32.23 -17.96
N ASP A 515 28.24 32.88 -17.10
CA ASP A 515 28.27 34.33 -16.72
C ASP A 515 27.79 35.25 -17.85
N ASP A 516 26.59 35.81 -17.69
CA ASP A 516 26.41 37.25 -17.92
C ASP A 516 25.10 37.79 -17.32
N SER A 517 25.27 38.87 -16.57
CA SER A 517 24.23 39.69 -15.94
C SER A 517 23.45 40.56 -16.94
N ILE A 518 22.23 41.02 -16.57
CA ILE A 518 21.76 42.43 -16.63
C ILE A 518 20.22 42.55 -16.35
N ARG A 519 19.94 43.24 -15.23
CA ARG A 519 18.95 44.28 -14.86
C ARG A 519 17.46 44.28 -15.31
N ASP A 520 16.65 44.63 -14.31
CA ASP A 520 15.23 44.96 -14.27
C ASP A 520 14.81 46.11 -15.21
N ASP A 521 13.57 46.02 -15.72
CA ASP A 521 12.59 47.12 -15.67
C ASP A 521 11.17 46.57 -15.84
N GLU A 522 10.26 47.04 -14.98
CA GLU A 522 8.82 46.74 -14.97
C GLU A 522 8.10 47.39 -16.15
N ASP A 523 7.18 46.68 -16.82
CA ASP A 523 5.86 47.25 -17.14
C ASP A 523 4.80 46.20 -17.55
N LEU A 524 3.59 46.39 -17.03
CA LEU A 524 2.41 45.53 -17.16
C LEU A 524 1.63 45.81 -18.46
N SER A 525 1.62 44.87 -19.42
CA SER A 525 0.43 44.66 -20.30
C SER A 525 0.41 43.31 -21.05
N ASN A 526 -0.49 42.41 -20.60
CA ASN A 526 -1.35 41.47 -21.36
C ASN A 526 -0.76 40.44 -22.36
N ASN A 527 -0.51 39.24 -21.83
CA ASN A 527 -0.84 37.90 -22.39
C ASN A 527 -0.46 37.52 -23.83
N VAL A 528 0.50 38.20 -24.46
CA VAL A 528 1.07 37.78 -25.74
C VAL A 528 2.58 37.66 -25.59
N LEU A 529 3.11 36.43 -25.64
CA LEU A 529 4.55 36.21 -25.68
C LEU A 529 5.10 36.58 -27.06
N ASN A 530 6.04 37.52 -27.07
CA ASN A 530 7.04 37.65 -28.13
C ASN A 530 8.16 36.63 -27.82
N VAL A 531 8.18 35.50 -28.52
CA VAL A 531 9.24 34.50 -28.35
C VAL A 531 10.21 34.60 -29.51
N SER A 532 11.30 35.33 -29.31
CA SER A 532 12.47 35.34 -30.20
C SER A 532 13.53 34.42 -29.60
N GLY A 533 13.62 33.16 -30.05
CA GLY A 533 14.76 32.32 -29.65
C GLY A 533 14.70 30.82 -29.96
N MET A 534 13.52 30.20 -30.14
CA MET A 534 13.46 28.77 -30.48
C MET A 534 13.22 28.55 -31.98
N THR A 535 14.09 27.78 -32.63
CA THR A 535 13.91 27.32 -34.02
C THR A 535 12.76 26.32 -34.10
N TYR A 536 11.56 26.81 -34.45
CA TYR A 536 10.32 26.04 -34.58
C TYR A 536 10.22 25.15 -35.85
N GLN A 537 11.33 24.63 -36.34
CA GLN A 537 11.34 23.79 -37.55
C GLN A 537 10.56 22.48 -37.31
N GLY A 538 9.48 22.28 -38.08
CA GLY A 538 8.63 21.07 -38.03
C GLY A 538 7.30 21.22 -37.27
N MET A 539 6.98 22.39 -36.72
CA MET A 539 5.74 22.60 -35.96
C MET A 539 4.50 22.84 -36.84
N ARG A 540 3.39 22.17 -36.52
CA ARG A 540 2.05 22.54 -37.04
C ARG A 540 1.48 23.71 -36.23
N VAL A 541 1.75 24.91 -36.72
CA VAL A 541 1.07 26.16 -36.30
C VAL A 541 0.09 26.59 -37.38
N PHE A 542 -1.02 27.18 -36.97
CA PHE A 542 -2.10 27.59 -37.86
C PHE A 542 -2.20 29.12 -37.91
N ASP A 543 -2.52 29.66 -39.08
CA ASP A 543 -2.71 31.11 -39.28
C ASP A 543 -4.09 31.58 -38.83
N SER A 544 -5.07 30.68 -38.90
CA SER A 544 -6.43 30.91 -38.44
C SER A 544 -7.03 29.59 -37.95
N ILE A 545 -7.99 29.70 -37.03
CA ILE A 545 -8.74 28.57 -36.47
C ILE A 545 -10.22 28.93 -36.42
N ASN A 546 -11.09 27.92 -36.42
CA ASN A 546 -12.51 28.13 -36.17
C ASN A 546 -12.69 28.74 -34.76
N PRO A 547 -13.32 29.92 -34.60
CA PRO A 547 -13.51 30.55 -33.30
C PRO A 547 -14.23 29.66 -32.28
N ASN A 548 -15.12 28.78 -32.75
CA ASN A 548 -15.84 27.82 -31.91
C ASN A 548 -14.93 26.71 -31.35
N LEU A 549 -13.72 26.56 -31.88
CA LEU A 549 -12.70 25.61 -31.48
C LEU A 549 -11.43 26.33 -30.97
N ALA A 550 -11.56 27.51 -30.36
CA ALA A 550 -10.40 28.27 -29.89
C ALA A 550 -9.72 27.65 -28.65
N LYS A 551 -10.49 27.06 -27.73
CA LYS A 551 -9.99 26.53 -26.43
C LYS A 551 -8.80 25.56 -26.53
N PRO A 552 -8.71 24.65 -27.53
CA PRO A 552 -7.60 23.73 -27.68
C PRO A 552 -6.30 24.35 -28.22
N TYR A 553 -6.26 25.67 -28.43
CA TYR A 553 -5.12 26.35 -29.05
C TYR A 553 -4.56 27.44 -28.14
N PHE A 554 -3.24 27.49 -28.05
CA PHE A 554 -2.52 28.67 -27.59
C PHE A 554 -2.41 29.70 -28.71
N VAL A 555 -2.47 30.98 -28.33
CA VAL A 555 -2.17 32.10 -29.22
C VAL A 555 -0.71 32.48 -29.04
N LEU A 556 0.06 32.48 -30.13
CA LEU A 556 1.47 32.82 -30.15
C LEU A 556 1.70 34.03 -31.05
N ASN A 557 2.66 34.87 -30.72
CA ASN A 557 3.19 35.86 -31.64
C ASN A 557 4.54 35.37 -32.18
N ILE A 558 4.56 34.99 -33.46
CA ILE A 558 5.76 34.52 -34.14
C ILE A 558 6.09 35.53 -35.23
N ASN A 559 7.21 36.23 -35.09
CA ASN A 559 7.68 37.26 -36.03
C ASN A 559 6.61 38.35 -36.30
N GLY A 560 5.94 38.83 -35.25
CA GLY A 560 4.88 39.84 -35.36
C GLY A 560 3.55 39.33 -35.93
N THR A 561 3.46 38.04 -36.26
CA THR A 561 2.25 37.41 -36.77
C THR A 561 1.60 36.54 -35.71
N LYS A 562 0.30 36.76 -35.49
CA LYS A 562 -0.52 35.91 -34.62
C LYS A 562 -0.65 34.51 -35.24
N LYS A 563 -0.24 33.49 -34.50
CA LYS A 563 -0.35 32.06 -34.87
C LYS A 563 -1.06 31.29 -33.78
N TYR A 564 -1.56 30.12 -34.12
CA TYR A 564 -2.27 29.23 -33.21
C TYR A 564 -1.57 27.88 -33.10
N LEU A 565 -1.26 27.44 -31.88
CA LEU A 565 -0.61 26.16 -31.59
C LEU A 565 -1.55 25.27 -30.79
N HIS A 566 -1.85 24.08 -31.29
CA HIS A 566 -2.69 23.14 -30.56
C HIS A 566 -1.99 22.69 -29.26
N LYS A 567 -2.71 22.67 -28.13
CA LYS A 567 -2.18 22.33 -26.79
C LYS A 567 -1.56 20.93 -26.73
N GLN A 568 -2.08 19.98 -27.49
CA GLN A 568 -1.47 18.64 -27.64
C GLN A 568 -0.10 18.68 -28.34
N THR A 569 0.08 19.57 -29.33
CA THR A 569 1.36 19.77 -30.01
C THR A 569 2.37 20.44 -29.08
N ALA A 570 1.91 21.38 -28.26
CA ALA A 570 2.72 22.02 -27.22
C ALA A 570 3.26 21.00 -26.20
N ILE A 571 2.43 20.06 -25.73
CA ILE A 571 2.90 18.96 -24.87
C ILE A 571 3.99 18.14 -25.54
N TRP A 572 3.79 17.75 -26.80
CA TRP A 572 4.76 16.94 -27.54
C TRP A 572 6.12 17.65 -27.61
N LEU A 573 6.11 18.96 -27.90
CA LEU A 573 7.31 19.79 -27.92
C LEU A 573 8.06 19.77 -26.58
N LEU A 574 7.33 19.96 -25.47
CA LEU A 574 7.91 20.02 -24.12
C LEU A 574 8.31 18.64 -23.55
N SER A 575 7.94 17.54 -24.21
CA SER A 575 8.19 16.18 -23.74
C SER A 575 9.36 15.48 -24.43
N ASN A 576 9.92 16.05 -25.52
CA ASN A 576 10.90 15.37 -26.38
C ASN A 576 12.28 15.12 -25.71
N ASP A 577 12.60 15.80 -24.60
CA ASP A 577 13.88 15.64 -23.89
C ASP A 577 13.82 14.68 -22.68
N LYS A 578 12.67 14.03 -22.43
CA LYS A 578 12.50 13.16 -21.25
C LYS A 578 12.27 11.69 -21.65
N PRO A 579 12.95 10.72 -21.01
CA PRO A 579 12.84 9.31 -21.36
C PRO A 579 11.39 8.83 -21.23
N THR A 580 10.87 8.23 -22.30
CA THR A 580 9.55 7.60 -22.31
C THR A 580 9.73 6.10 -22.11
N LEU A 581 9.52 5.62 -20.87
CA LEU A 581 9.08 4.27 -20.43
C LEU A 581 9.79 3.85 -19.13
N PRO A 582 9.08 3.73 -17.99
CA PRO A 582 9.41 2.73 -16.99
C PRO A 582 8.71 1.43 -17.37
N SER A 583 9.45 0.51 -17.98
CA SER A 583 8.98 -0.85 -18.30
C SER A 583 9.19 -1.81 -17.11
N ASP A 584 8.91 -1.37 -15.88
CA ASP A 584 9.31 -2.10 -14.66
C ASP A 584 8.63 -3.48 -14.58
N ARG A 585 7.31 -3.58 -14.77
CA ARG A 585 6.63 -4.89 -14.73
C ARG A 585 6.91 -5.79 -15.95
N LEU A 586 7.24 -5.23 -17.12
CA LEU A 586 7.56 -6.02 -18.31
C LEU A 586 9.00 -6.58 -18.21
N LYS A 587 9.95 -5.81 -17.67
CA LYS A 587 11.33 -6.23 -17.43
C LYS A 587 11.42 -7.38 -16.40
N ARG A 588 10.62 -7.33 -15.33
CA ARG A 588 10.50 -8.43 -14.34
C ARG A 588 10.08 -9.78 -14.95
N VAL A 589 9.43 -9.76 -16.11
CA VAL A 589 8.94 -10.95 -16.83
C VAL A 589 9.81 -11.33 -18.03
N MET A 590 10.60 -10.40 -18.59
CA MET A 590 11.31 -10.58 -19.86
C MET A 590 12.81 -10.92 -19.79
N THR A 591 13.38 -11.22 -18.63
CA THR A 591 14.73 -11.82 -18.57
C THR A 591 14.68 -13.30 -18.93
N ASN A 592 14.54 -13.56 -20.23
CA ASN A 592 14.90 -14.81 -20.90
C ASN A 592 14.99 -14.55 -22.40
N LYS A 593 16.12 -14.00 -22.83
CA LYS A 593 16.72 -14.24 -24.15
C LYS A 593 18.14 -13.67 -24.14
N GLN A 594 19.08 -14.46 -23.63
CA GLN A 594 20.41 -14.60 -24.20
C GLN A 594 21.12 -15.79 -23.54
N SER A 595 21.43 -16.77 -24.42
CA SER A 595 22.34 -17.94 -24.30
C SER A 595 22.25 -18.82 -23.06
#